data_AF-A0A932D928-F1
#
_entry.id   AF-A0A932D928-F1
#
_cell.length_a   1.000
_cell.length_b   1.000
_cell.length_c   1.000
_cell.angle_alpha   90.00
_cell.angle_beta   90.00
_cell.angle_gamma   90.00
#
_symmetry.space_group_name_H-M   'P 1'
#
loop_
_entity.id
_entity.type
_entity.pdbx_description
1 polymer ?
#
loop_
_entity_poly.entity_id
_entity_poly.type
_entity_poly.pdbx_seq_one_letter_code
_entity_poly.pdbx_strand_id
1 'polypeptide(L)'
;MRTNPGRVRTPSLYLAAISFWALFVAGCAGTLADDERLLSPKAQSEQPRAAMKKARPPTTMERDALREECQQLREAIARLRAENQLLQAENQQLTEEVRHRLTENSEFRARLSEDSQLREDIKALRDENRELREDIRKVLGAEKGKERPDAPQATPAAKAGTVSTLAPPQGALSHWLTTSSGKRHNSKCPFYKSSTGKPCGPKEGKACGVCGG
;
A
#
# COMPACT_ATOMS: atom_id res chain seq x y z
N MET A 1 -0.49 48.32 14.56
CA MET A 1 -0.44 47.05 13.82
C MET A 1 0.41 46.08 14.62
N ARG A 2 -0.19 45.02 15.17
CA ARG A 2 0.47 44.06 16.08
C ARG A 2 1.09 42.94 15.26
N THR A 3 2.38 42.69 15.43
CA THR A 3 3.08 41.52 14.89
C THR A 3 2.85 40.33 15.81
N ASN A 4 2.60 39.17 15.22
CA ASN A 4 2.25 37.93 15.91
C ASN A 4 3.44 36.96 15.81
N PRO A 5 4.17 36.65 16.89
CA PRO A 5 5.25 35.66 16.87
C PRO A 5 4.67 34.28 17.17
N GLY A 6 4.20 33.60 16.13
CA GLY A 6 3.55 32.30 16.25
C GLY A 6 4.44 31.15 15.78
N ARG A 7 4.77 30.28 16.75
CA ARG A 7 4.98 28.82 16.58
C ARG A 7 6.41 28.35 16.30
N VAL A 8 7.17 28.22 17.39
CA VAL A 8 8.33 27.33 17.50
C VAL A 8 7.84 25.89 17.26
N ARG A 9 8.37 25.22 16.23
CA ARG A 9 8.15 23.79 15.98
C ARG A 9 8.94 23.01 17.02
N THR A 10 8.28 22.47 18.03
CA THR A 10 8.87 21.43 18.88
C THR A 10 8.97 20.14 18.05
N PRO A 11 10.15 19.52 17.94
CA PRO A 11 10.24 18.19 17.36
C PRO A 11 9.51 17.20 18.29
N SER A 12 8.64 16.40 17.69
CA SER A 12 7.90 15.33 18.37
C SER A 12 8.89 14.38 19.05
N LEU A 13 8.87 14.36 20.39
CA LEU A 13 9.69 13.48 21.25
C LEU A 13 9.57 11.99 20.86
N TYR A 14 8.51 11.62 20.12
CA TYR A 14 8.30 10.28 19.58
C TYR A 14 9.34 9.85 18.53
N LEU A 15 9.79 10.76 17.67
CA LEU A 15 10.78 10.44 16.61
C LEU A 15 12.21 10.31 17.17
N ALA A 16 12.52 11.04 18.24
CA ALA A 16 13.80 10.91 18.94
C ALA A 16 13.89 9.59 19.72
N ALA A 17 12.79 9.14 20.33
CA ALA A 17 12.75 7.87 21.07
C ALA A 17 12.90 6.64 20.16
N ILE A 18 12.31 6.66 18.97
CA ILE A 18 12.45 5.57 17.98
C ILE A 18 13.89 5.47 17.47
N SER A 19 14.56 6.62 17.28
CA SER A 19 15.96 6.66 16.84
C SER A 19 16.93 6.11 17.90
N PHE A 20 16.66 6.35 19.18
CA PHE A 20 17.46 5.80 20.28
C PHE A 20 17.28 4.28 20.43
N TRP A 21 16.07 3.76 20.23
CA TRP A 21 15.82 2.32 20.28
C TRP A 21 16.39 1.58 19.06
N ALA A 22 16.32 2.17 17.86
CA ALA A 22 16.93 1.61 16.66
C ALA A 22 18.46 1.56 16.73
N LEU A 23 19.12 2.57 17.33
CA LEU A 23 20.56 2.55 17.58
C LEU A 23 20.97 1.57 18.69
N PHE A 24 20.11 1.35 19.69
CA PHE A 24 20.34 0.35 20.73
C PHE A 24 20.21 -1.08 20.17
N VAL A 25 19.20 -1.35 19.33
CA VAL A 25 18.99 -2.66 18.70
C VAL A 25 20.04 -2.94 17.61
N ALA A 26 20.45 -1.94 16.82
CA ALA A 26 21.54 -2.09 15.84
C ALA A 26 22.93 -2.21 16.50
N GLY A 27 23.14 -1.58 17.67
CA GLY A 27 24.37 -1.69 18.46
C GLY A 27 24.54 -3.02 19.18
N CYS A 28 23.45 -3.74 19.48
CA CYS A 28 23.51 -5.05 20.14
C CYS A 28 23.53 -6.25 19.16
N ALA A 29 23.29 -6.03 17.87
CA ALA A 29 23.25 -7.09 16.86
C ALA A 29 24.64 -7.49 16.30
N GLY A 30 25.72 -6.87 16.78
CA GLY A 30 27.06 -7.13 16.28
C GLY A 30 28.13 -7.08 17.36
N THR A 31 28.07 -7.99 18.34
CA THR A 31 29.21 -8.56 19.11
C THR A 31 28.70 -9.49 20.22
N LEU A 32 28.01 -10.59 19.86
CA LEU A 32 27.71 -11.68 20.79
C LEU A 32 28.23 -13.03 20.30
N ALA A 33 29.20 -12.97 19.40
CA ALA A 33 30.22 -13.99 19.19
C ALA A 33 31.56 -13.28 19.47
N ASP A 34 32.44 -13.92 20.24
CA ASP A 34 33.77 -13.44 20.65
C ASP A 34 33.87 -12.54 21.90
N ASP A 35 33.25 -12.94 23.02
CA ASP A 35 33.71 -12.47 24.35
C ASP A 35 34.03 -13.64 25.31
N GLU A 36 34.65 -14.68 24.76
CA GLU A 36 35.26 -15.79 25.54
C GLU A 36 36.81 -15.75 25.46
N ARG A 37 37.40 -14.58 25.18
CA ARG A 37 38.86 -14.41 25.03
C ARG A 37 39.50 -13.27 25.83
N LEU A 38 38.76 -12.61 26.72
CA LEU A 38 39.33 -11.63 27.66
C LEU A 38 39.29 -12.08 29.12
N LEU A 39 39.67 -13.33 29.37
CA LEU A 39 40.12 -13.79 30.70
C LEU A 39 41.51 -14.42 30.56
N SER A 40 42.52 -13.56 30.61
CA SER A 40 43.93 -13.94 30.73
C SER A 40 44.15 -14.76 32.03
N PRO A 41 44.87 -15.89 31.99
CA PRO A 41 45.12 -16.73 33.16
C PRO A 41 46.34 -16.24 33.95
N LYS A 42 46.30 -15.03 34.51
CA LYS A 42 47.35 -14.53 35.42
C LYS A 42 46.80 -13.59 36.50
N ALA A 43 45.84 -14.06 37.29
CA ALA A 43 45.53 -13.47 38.60
C ALA A 43 44.64 -14.44 39.39
N GLN A 44 45.26 -15.42 40.09
CA GLN A 44 44.70 -16.11 41.26
C GLN A 44 45.68 -17.19 41.74
N SER A 45 46.77 -16.77 42.37
CA SER A 45 47.61 -17.64 43.20
C SER A 45 47.82 -17.02 44.57
N GLU A 46 46.73 -16.72 45.29
CA GLU A 46 46.78 -16.54 46.74
C GLU A 46 45.60 -17.27 47.37
N GLN A 47 45.84 -18.53 47.73
CA GLN A 47 45.01 -19.28 48.66
C GLN A 47 45.24 -18.75 50.08
N PRO A 48 44.22 -18.37 50.85
CA PRO A 48 44.27 -18.51 52.29
C PRO A 48 43.95 -19.97 52.67
N ARG A 49 44.97 -20.83 52.68
CA ARG A 49 44.93 -22.17 53.28
C ARG A 49 44.98 -22.09 54.81
N ALA A 50 44.00 -21.47 55.47
CA ALA A 50 43.95 -21.50 56.95
C ALA A 50 42.58 -21.06 57.50
N ALA A 51 41.51 -21.82 57.26
CA ALA A 51 40.34 -21.95 58.16
C ALA A 51 39.24 -22.80 57.51
N MET A 52 39.54 -24.05 57.15
CA MET A 52 38.46 -25.03 56.95
C MET A 52 37.94 -25.45 58.32
N LYS A 53 37.00 -24.67 58.88
CA LYS A 53 36.09 -25.16 59.92
C LYS A 53 35.46 -26.44 59.37
N LYS A 54 35.66 -27.55 60.07
CA LYS A 54 35.22 -28.90 59.67
C LYS A 54 33.70 -28.93 59.64
N ALA A 55 33.11 -28.55 58.50
CA ALA A 55 31.67 -28.60 58.29
C ALA A 55 31.21 -30.06 58.44
N ARG A 56 30.11 -30.28 59.18
CA ARG A 56 29.48 -31.59 59.28
C ARG A 56 29.18 -32.07 57.85
N PRO A 57 29.63 -33.28 57.45
CA PRO A 57 29.30 -33.78 56.13
C PRO A 57 27.78 -33.87 56.00
N PRO A 58 27.19 -33.39 54.88
CA PRO A 58 25.76 -33.46 54.67
C PRO A 58 25.30 -34.90 54.79
N THR A 59 24.17 -35.10 55.45
CA THR A 59 23.54 -36.41 55.55
C THR A 59 23.17 -36.91 54.15
N THR A 60 23.05 -38.22 53.99
CA THR A 60 22.67 -38.82 52.69
C THR A 60 21.38 -38.22 52.14
N MET A 61 20.39 -38.02 53.01
CA MET A 61 19.10 -37.40 52.68
C MET A 61 19.24 -35.94 52.23
N GLU A 62 20.09 -35.14 52.89
CA GLU A 62 20.37 -33.75 52.46
C GLU A 62 21.07 -33.71 51.09
N ARG A 63 22.00 -34.64 50.81
CA ARG A 63 22.66 -34.71 49.50
C ARG A 63 21.70 -35.11 48.39
N ASP A 64 20.78 -36.03 48.65
CA ASP A 64 19.82 -36.50 47.65
C ASP A 64 18.76 -35.41 47.37
N ALA A 65 18.31 -34.68 48.41
CA ALA A 65 17.46 -33.49 48.24
C ALA A 65 18.16 -32.40 47.40
N LEU A 66 19.44 -32.10 47.67
CA LEU A 66 20.22 -31.14 46.89
C LEU A 66 20.43 -31.60 45.43
N ARG A 67 20.58 -32.91 45.19
CA ARG A 67 20.67 -33.45 43.83
C ARG A 67 19.38 -33.26 43.05
N GLU A 68 18.25 -33.53 43.70
CA GLU A 68 16.92 -33.34 43.13
C GLU A 68 16.69 -31.86 42.80
N GLU A 69 17.02 -30.95 43.72
CA GLU A 69 16.94 -29.50 43.47
C GLU A 69 17.86 -29.06 42.33
N CYS A 70 19.11 -29.56 42.28
CA CYS A 70 20.02 -29.29 41.16
C CYS A 70 19.49 -29.80 39.83
N GLN A 71 18.80 -30.95 39.83
CA GLN A 71 18.18 -31.49 38.62
C GLN A 71 17.01 -30.62 38.17
N GLN A 72 16.12 -30.24 39.09
CA GLN A 72 14.98 -29.36 38.79
C GLN A 72 15.43 -27.99 38.27
N LEU A 73 16.49 -27.42 38.85
CA LEU A 73 17.07 -26.16 38.38
C LEU A 73 17.67 -26.29 36.97
N ARG A 74 18.33 -27.42 36.66
CA ARG A 74 18.85 -27.67 35.29
C ARG A 74 17.72 -27.78 34.28
N GLU A 75 16.65 -28.49 34.61
CA GLU A 75 15.48 -28.62 33.75
C GLU A 75 14.76 -27.27 33.57
N ALA A 76 14.68 -26.45 34.62
CA ALA A 76 14.15 -25.09 34.52
C ALA A 76 15.01 -24.20 33.62
N ILE A 77 16.34 -24.23 33.76
CA ILE A 77 17.27 -23.50 32.89
C ILE A 77 17.14 -23.96 31.43
N ALA A 78 16.99 -25.26 31.19
CA ALA A 78 16.79 -25.80 29.85
C ALA A 78 15.50 -25.29 29.21
N ARG A 79 14.39 -25.27 29.97
CA ARG A 79 13.11 -24.72 29.53
C ARG A 79 13.19 -23.23 29.21
N LEU A 80 13.77 -22.43 30.10
CA LEU A 80 13.95 -20.99 29.88
C LEU A 80 14.84 -20.69 28.67
N ARG A 81 15.86 -21.51 28.41
CA ARG A 81 16.70 -21.37 27.21
C ARG A 81 15.91 -21.68 25.93
N ALA A 82 15.10 -22.72 25.94
CA ALA A 82 14.24 -23.05 24.80
C ALA A 82 13.21 -21.95 24.53
N GLU A 83 12.57 -21.41 25.57
CA GLU A 83 11.62 -20.31 25.45
C GLU A 83 12.29 -19.03 24.90
N ASN A 84 13.48 -18.67 25.42
CA ASN A 84 14.22 -17.54 24.90
C ASN A 84 14.60 -17.71 23.42
N GLN A 85 14.94 -18.92 22.98
CA GLN A 85 15.21 -19.19 21.56
C GLN A 85 13.96 -19.00 20.70
N LEU A 86 12.79 -19.43 21.17
CA LEU A 86 11.52 -19.22 20.46
C LEU A 86 11.18 -17.74 20.37
N LEU A 87 11.30 -17.00 21.47
CA LEU A 87 11.07 -15.55 21.48
C LEU A 87 12.06 -14.80 20.58
N GLN A 88 13.31 -15.25 20.50
CA GLN A 88 14.29 -14.68 19.56
C GLN A 88 13.88 -14.92 18.11
N ALA A 89 13.41 -16.13 17.78
CA ALA A 89 12.91 -16.46 16.44
C ALA A 89 11.67 -15.61 16.09
N GLU A 90 10.72 -15.46 17.01
CA GLU A 90 9.53 -14.63 16.81
C GLU A 90 9.90 -13.15 16.61
N ASN A 91 10.83 -12.62 17.42
CA ASN A 91 11.31 -11.25 17.26
C ASN A 91 12.01 -11.03 15.90
N GLN A 92 12.74 -12.03 15.39
CA GLN A 92 13.32 -11.98 14.05
C GLN A 92 12.23 -11.92 12.98
N GLN A 93 11.21 -12.78 13.08
CA GLN A 93 10.08 -12.79 12.14
C GLN A 93 9.31 -11.47 12.15
N LEU A 94 9.01 -10.91 13.32
CA LEU A 94 8.33 -9.62 13.44
C LEU A 94 9.17 -8.48 12.85
N THR A 95 10.49 -8.54 13.01
CA THR A 95 11.40 -7.56 12.42
C THR A 95 11.36 -7.62 10.88
N GLU A 96 11.33 -8.83 10.32
CA GLU A 96 11.18 -9.03 8.88
C GLU A 96 9.81 -8.57 8.37
N GLU A 97 8.72 -8.84 9.09
CA GLU A 97 7.38 -8.37 8.73
C GLU A 97 7.31 -6.83 8.73
N VAL A 98 7.85 -6.18 9.76
CA VAL A 98 7.90 -4.71 9.81
C VAL A 98 8.67 -4.15 8.63
N ARG A 99 9.83 -4.75 8.31
CA ARG A 99 10.63 -4.35 7.14
C ARG A 99 9.84 -4.48 5.85
N HIS A 100 9.15 -5.60 5.66
CA HIS A 100 8.30 -5.84 4.49
C HIS A 100 7.18 -4.81 4.37
N ARG A 101 6.46 -4.54 5.46
CA ARG A 101 5.39 -3.53 5.46
C ARG A 101 5.91 -2.12 5.21
N LEU A 102 7.12 -1.79 5.64
CA LEU A 102 7.74 -0.51 5.32
C LEU A 102 8.05 -0.37 3.83
N THR A 103 8.54 -1.45 3.19
CA THR A 103 8.74 -1.45 1.73
C THR A 103 7.42 -1.28 0.99
N GLU A 104 6.37 -2.04 1.35
CA GLU A 104 5.05 -1.91 0.74
C GLU A 104 4.47 -0.50 0.92
N ASN A 105 4.62 0.09 2.11
CA ASN A 105 4.16 1.45 2.37
C ASN A 105 4.94 2.49 1.55
N SER A 106 6.23 2.28 1.32
CA SER A 106 7.04 3.18 0.47
C SER A 106 6.61 3.12 -0.99
N GLU A 107 6.31 1.93 -1.50
CA GLU A 107 5.78 1.73 -2.85
C GLU A 107 4.38 2.33 -3.00
N PHE A 108 3.50 2.14 -2.02
CA PHE A 108 2.18 2.74 -2.04
C PHE A 108 2.23 4.27 -2.09
N ARG A 109 3.13 4.88 -1.30
CA ARG A 109 3.37 6.33 -1.37
C ARG A 109 3.89 6.78 -2.74
N ALA A 110 4.79 6.01 -3.36
CA ALA A 110 5.27 6.31 -4.71
C ALA A 110 4.12 6.28 -5.74
N ARG A 111 3.25 5.24 -5.68
CA ARG A 111 2.07 5.15 -6.55
C ARG A 111 1.09 6.30 -6.34
N LEU A 112 0.87 6.73 -5.10
CA LEU A 112 0.03 7.90 -4.82
C LEU A 112 0.62 9.20 -5.41
N SER A 113 1.95 9.34 -5.37
CA SER A 113 2.62 10.49 -5.99
C SER A 113 2.46 10.49 -7.50
N GLU A 114 2.61 9.32 -8.14
CA GLU A 114 2.41 9.13 -9.57
C GLU A 114 0.96 9.41 -9.98
N ASP A 115 -0.03 8.88 -9.24
CA ASP A 115 -1.45 9.16 -9.46
C ASP A 115 -1.78 10.65 -9.36
N SER A 116 -1.11 11.39 -8.45
CA SER A 116 -1.27 12.84 -8.34
C SER A 116 -0.74 13.55 -9.59
N GLN A 117 0.45 13.19 -10.06
CA GLN A 117 1.06 13.75 -11.26
C GLN A 117 0.22 13.47 -12.51
N LEU A 118 -0.22 12.22 -12.71
CA LEU A 118 -1.06 11.84 -13.84
C LEU A 118 -2.38 12.61 -13.86
N ARG A 119 -2.97 12.92 -12.70
CA ARG A 119 -4.18 13.75 -12.60
C ARG A 119 -3.93 15.19 -13.04
N GLU A 120 -2.77 15.75 -12.67
CA GLU A 120 -2.35 17.08 -13.10
C GLU A 120 -2.11 17.12 -14.61
N ASP A 121 -1.42 16.12 -15.16
CA ASP A 121 -1.16 15.99 -16.60
C ASP A 121 -2.46 15.84 -17.40
N ILE A 122 -3.40 15.00 -16.93
CA ILE A 122 -4.72 14.86 -17.56
C ILE A 122 -5.47 16.20 -17.56
N LYS A 123 -5.34 16.99 -16.49
CA LYS A 123 -5.96 18.32 -16.43
C LYS A 123 -5.30 19.26 -17.44
N ALA A 124 -3.97 19.33 -17.46
CA ALA A 124 -3.21 20.17 -18.39
C ALA A 124 -3.53 19.83 -19.85
N LEU A 125 -3.48 18.56 -20.22
CA LEU A 125 -3.83 18.10 -21.57
C LEU A 125 -5.27 18.43 -21.96
N ARG A 126 -6.21 18.40 -21.01
CA ARG A 126 -7.61 18.82 -21.27
C ARG A 126 -7.73 20.33 -21.48
N ASP A 127 -6.96 21.12 -20.74
CA ASP A 127 -6.88 22.57 -20.88
C ASP A 127 -6.30 22.93 -22.26
N GLU A 128 -5.18 22.33 -22.66
CA GLU A 128 -4.56 22.50 -23.99
C GLU A 128 -5.48 22.06 -25.13
N ASN A 129 -6.12 20.90 -25.02
CA ASN A 129 -7.06 20.43 -26.05
C ASN A 129 -8.27 21.36 -26.21
N ARG A 130 -8.71 22.05 -25.15
CA ARG A 130 -9.77 23.05 -25.22
C ARG A 130 -9.29 24.28 -25.97
N GLU A 131 -8.12 24.80 -25.65
CA GLU A 131 -7.53 25.97 -26.30
C GLU A 131 -7.32 25.72 -27.79
N LEU A 132 -6.71 24.60 -28.16
CA LEU A 132 -6.51 24.22 -29.57
C LEU A 132 -7.84 24.11 -30.33
N ARG A 133 -8.90 23.61 -29.69
CA ARG A 133 -10.25 23.58 -30.31
C ARG A 133 -10.84 24.96 -30.50
N GLU A 134 -10.56 25.90 -29.60
CA GLU A 134 -10.98 27.30 -29.75
C GLU A 134 -10.22 28.00 -30.87
N ASP A 135 -8.91 27.77 -30.98
CA ASP A 135 -8.10 28.37 -32.03
C ASP A 135 -8.45 27.82 -33.41
N ILE A 136 -8.66 26.51 -33.53
CA ILE A 136 -9.21 25.89 -34.76
C ILE A 136 -10.54 26.56 -35.13
N ARG A 137 -11.43 26.80 -34.16
CA ARG A 137 -12.71 27.48 -34.42
C ARG A 137 -12.51 28.90 -34.93
N LYS A 138 -11.59 29.68 -34.35
CA LYS A 138 -11.29 31.07 -34.77
C LYS A 138 -10.72 31.10 -36.18
N VAL A 139 -9.76 30.23 -36.51
CA VAL A 139 -9.14 30.15 -37.84
C VAL A 139 -10.19 29.79 -38.89
N LEU A 140 -11.00 28.75 -38.64
CA LEU A 140 -12.08 28.35 -39.56
C LEU A 140 -13.18 29.42 -39.68
N GLY A 141 -13.45 30.18 -38.62
CA GLY A 141 -14.39 31.31 -38.64
C GLY A 141 -13.87 32.50 -39.46
N ALA A 142 -12.56 32.78 -39.40
CA ALA A 142 -11.91 33.83 -40.18
C ALA A 142 -11.82 33.47 -41.67
N GLU A 143 -11.60 32.19 -41.99
CA GLU A 143 -11.62 31.67 -43.37
C GLU A 143 -13.02 31.86 -44.02
N LYS A 144 -14.11 31.66 -43.27
CA LYS A 144 -15.49 31.87 -43.74
C LYS A 144 -15.86 33.34 -44.01
N GLY A 145 -15.09 34.30 -43.47
CA GLY A 145 -15.35 35.74 -43.63
C GLY A 145 -14.69 36.38 -44.87
N LYS A 146 -13.90 35.62 -45.64
CA LYS A 146 -13.19 36.10 -46.84
C LYS A 146 -13.86 35.71 -48.16
N GLU A 147 -14.98 34.98 -48.13
CA GLU A 147 -15.79 34.75 -49.32
C GLU A 147 -16.55 36.03 -49.71
N ARG A 148 -16.17 36.57 -50.87
CA ARG A 148 -16.64 37.81 -51.50
C ARG A 148 -18.15 37.76 -51.83
N PRO A 149 -18.90 38.86 -51.69
CA PRO A 149 -20.30 38.93 -52.09
C PRO A 149 -20.40 39.23 -53.60
N ASP A 150 -20.90 38.27 -54.38
CA ASP A 150 -21.63 38.52 -55.62
C ASP A 150 -22.69 37.40 -55.78
N ALA A 151 -23.96 37.79 -55.71
CA ALA A 151 -25.16 36.96 -55.76
C ALA A 151 -25.60 36.69 -57.23
N PRO A 152 -26.62 35.84 -57.54
CA PRO A 152 -28.00 36.07 -57.14
C PRO A 152 -28.79 34.83 -56.66
N GLN A 153 -29.86 35.14 -55.92
CA GLN A 153 -30.94 34.24 -55.52
C GLN A 153 -31.55 33.43 -56.69
N ALA A 154 -31.76 32.14 -56.45
CA ALA A 154 -32.80 31.36 -57.09
C ALA A 154 -33.74 30.80 -56.00
N THR A 155 -35.04 30.95 -56.26
CA THR A 155 -36.20 30.60 -55.43
C THR A 155 -36.46 29.08 -55.35
N PRO A 156 -37.35 28.63 -54.45
CA PRO A 156 -37.39 27.26 -53.95
C PRO A 156 -38.37 26.37 -54.72
N ALA A 157 -37.91 25.17 -55.12
CA ALA A 157 -38.78 24.09 -55.58
C ALA A 157 -38.18 22.70 -55.26
N ALA A 158 -38.72 22.11 -54.20
CA ALA A 158 -39.14 20.71 -54.08
C ALA A 158 -38.23 19.55 -54.58
N LYS A 159 -37.94 18.69 -53.59
CA LYS A 159 -37.69 17.22 -53.65
C LYS A 159 -36.33 16.73 -54.14
N ALA A 160 -35.42 16.53 -53.18
CA ALA A 160 -34.71 15.26 -53.01
C ALA A 160 -34.00 15.25 -51.66
N GLY A 161 -34.27 14.25 -50.82
CA GLY A 161 -33.66 14.17 -49.50
C GLY A 161 -33.99 12.89 -48.75
N THR A 162 -33.66 11.73 -49.33
CA THR A 162 -33.37 10.54 -48.51
C THR A 162 -32.37 9.65 -49.24
N VAL A 163 -31.09 9.97 -49.12
CA VAL A 163 -30.05 8.94 -49.10
C VAL A 163 -29.54 8.92 -47.67
N SER A 164 -30.12 7.99 -46.90
CA SER A 164 -29.69 7.64 -45.56
C SER A 164 -28.28 7.07 -45.64
N THR A 165 -27.27 7.88 -45.32
CA THR A 165 -26.06 7.34 -44.69
C THR A 165 -26.49 6.92 -43.29
N LEU A 166 -26.73 5.61 -43.12
CA LEU A 166 -27.13 4.96 -41.87
C LEU A 166 -26.06 5.17 -40.79
N ALA A 167 -26.11 6.33 -40.14
CA ALA A 167 -25.80 6.39 -38.72
C ALA A 167 -26.80 5.46 -38.01
N PRO A 168 -26.37 4.50 -37.16
CA PRO A 168 -27.32 3.77 -36.35
C PRO A 168 -28.10 4.80 -35.54
N PRO A 169 -29.44 4.71 -35.48
CA PRO A 169 -30.21 5.57 -34.57
C PRO A 169 -29.59 5.39 -33.20
N GLN A 170 -29.24 6.50 -32.55
CA GLN A 170 -28.93 6.53 -31.13
C GLN A 170 -30.22 6.17 -30.37
N GLY A 171 -30.64 4.91 -30.48
CA GLY A 171 -31.61 4.30 -29.61
C GLY A 171 -31.02 4.41 -28.23
N ALA A 172 -31.72 5.11 -27.34
CA ALA A 172 -31.32 5.35 -25.97
C ALA A 172 -30.63 4.09 -25.40
N LEU A 173 -29.35 4.21 -25.03
CA LEU A 173 -28.55 3.15 -24.42
C LEU A 173 -29.13 2.82 -23.02
N SER A 174 -30.27 2.14 -23.02
CA SER A 174 -31.13 1.85 -21.87
C SER A 174 -30.83 0.48 -21.25
N HIS A 175 -29.91 -0.26 -21.85
CA HIS A 175 -29.55 -1.61 -21.44
C HIS A 175 -28.10 -1.66 -20.98
N TRP A 176 -27.78 -2.55 -20.03
CA TRP A 176 -26.44 -2.81 -19.52
C TRP A 176 -25.93 -4.15 -20.02
N LEU A 177 -24.77 -4.18 -20.65
CA LEU A 177 -24.09 -5.39 -21.11
C LEU A 177 -22.99 -5.76 -20.14
N THR A 178 -23.12 -6.91 -19.49
CA THR A 178 -22.08 -7.45 -18.60
C THR A 178 -20.93 -8.04 -19.41
N THR A 179 -19.71 -7.54 -19.22
CA THR A 179 -18.53 -7.90 -20.05
C THR A 179 -18.14 -9.37 -19.89
N SER A 180 -18.27 -9.93 -18.69
CA SER A 180 -17.86 -11.31 -18.41
C SER A 180 -18.80 -12.37 -18.99
N SER A 181 -20.10 -12.06 -19.18
CA SER A 181 -21.09 -13.03 -19.65
C SER A 181 -21.71 -12.69 -21.01
N GLY A 182 -21.46 -11.49 -21.54
CA GLY A 182 -22.06 -10.98 -22.77
C GLY A 182 -23.59 -10.86 -22.69
N LYS A 183 -24.18 -10.85 -21.48
CA LYS A 183 -25.63 -10.77 -21.28
C LYS A 183 -26.09 -9.32 -21.13
N ARG A 184 -27.20 -9.01 -21.78
CA ARG A 184 -27.87 -7.71 -21.76
C ARG A 184 -28.98 -7.70 -20.71
N HIS A 185 -29.04 -6.62 -19.95
CA HIS A 185 -30.03 -6.39 -18.90
C HIS A 185 -30.73 -5.04 -19.11
N ASN A 186 -32.07 -4.97 -19.04
CA ASN A 186 -32.79 -3.71 -18.85
C ASN A 186 -32.72 -3.20 -17.40
N SER A 187 -33.11 -1.94 -17.19
CA SER A 187 -33.12 -1.25 -15.91
C SER A 187 -33.99 -1.89 -14.81
N LYS A 188 -34.90 -2.80 -15.18
CA LYS A 188 -35.76 -3.54 -14.21
C LYS A 188 -35.13 -4.85 -13.75
N CYS A 189 -34.03 -5.28 -14.37
CA CYS A 189 -33.35 -6.51 -13.99
C CYS A 189 -32.56 -6.31 -12.69
N PRO A 190 -32.60 -7.26 -11.74
CA PRO A 190 -31.77 -7.19 -10.53
C PRO A 190 -30.26 -7.20 -10.80
N PHE A 191 -29.83 -7.66 -11.98
CA PHE A 191 -28.44 -7.68 -12.42
C PHE A 191 -28.04 -6.46 -13.27
N TYR A 192 -28.89 -5.44 -13.35
CA TYR A 192 -28.57 -4.21 -14.08
C TYR A 192 -27.51 -3.40 -13.34
N LYS A 193 -26.36 -3.13 -13.98
CA LYS A 193 -25.21 -2.41 -13.39
C LYS A 193 -24.59 -3.05 -12.15
N SER A 194 -24.91 -4.30 -11.83
CA SER A 194 -24.35 -5.01 -10.67
C SER A 194 -22.95 -5.59 -10.94
N SER A 195 -22.59 -5.78 -12.22
CA SER A 195 -21.32 -6.35 -12.66
C SER A 195 -20.63 -5.47 -13.69
N THR A 196 -19.31 -5.64 -13.82
CA THR A 196 -18.47 -4.91 -14.78
C THR A 196 -19.05 -5.03 -16.19
N GLY A 197 -19.34 -3.89 -16.80
CA GLY A 197 -20.10 -3.83 -18.05
C GLY A 197 -20.13 -2.45 -18.67
N LYS A 198 -20.91 -2.32 -19.74
CA LYS A 198 -21.08 -1.05 -20.48
C LYS A 198 -22.55 -0.82 -20.85
N PRO A 199 -22.99 0.44 -20.96
CA PRO A 199 -24.28 0.75 -21.56
C PRO A 199 -24.28 0.30 -23.02
N CYS A 200 -25.37 -0.33 -23.46
CA CYS A 200 -25.48 -1.01 -24.74
C CYS A 200 -26.84 -0.78 -25.39
N GLY A 201 -26.89 -0.97 -26.70
CA GLY A 201 -28.12 -0.89 -27.49
C GLY A 201 -28.97 -2.18 -27.44
N PRO A 202 -30.24 -2.13 -27.90
CA PRO A 202 -31.14 -3.30 -27.93
C PRO A 202 -30.64 -4.48 -28.78
N LYS A 203 -29.66 -4.26 -29.65
CA LYS A 203 -29.07 -5.28 -30.55
C LYS A 203 -27.71 -5.80 -30.09
N GLU A 204 -27.21 -5.35 -28.94
CA GLU A 204 -25.89 -5.73 -28.44
C GLU A 204 -26.00 -6.86 -27.40
N GLY A 205 -25.22 -7.94 -27.60
CA GLY A 205 -25.14 -9.07 -26.67
C GLY A 205 -26.36 -10.00 -26.65
N LYS A 206 -26.30 -11.02 -25.79
CA LYS A 206 -27.37 -12.00 -25.59
C LYS A 206 -28.39 -11.47 -24.59
N ALA A 207 -29.68 -11.55 -24.90
CA ALA A 207 -30.74 -11.20 -23.95
C ALA A 207 -30.64 -12.02 -22.66
N CYS A 208 -30.82 -11.38 -21.50
CA CYS A 208 -30.92 -12.08 -20.23
C CYS A 208 -32.18 -12.95 -20.20
N GLY A 209 -32.06 -14.22 -19.80
CA GLY A 209 -33.20 -15.14 -19.71
C GLY A 209 -34.25 -14.74 -18.65
N VAL A 210 -33.90 -13.86 -17.71
CA VAL A 210 -34.81 -13.39 -16.65
C VAL A 210 -35.59 -12.14 -17.08
N CYS A 211 -34.91 -11.17 -17.69
CA CYS A 211 -35.53 -9.88 -18.02
C CYS A 211 -35.76 -9.64 -19.52
N GLY A 212 -35.35 -10.56 -20.39
CA GLY A 212 -35.48 -10.43 -21.85
C GLY A 212 -34.43 -9.53 -22.50
N GLY A 213 -33.54 -8.92 -21.71
CA GLY A 213 -32.53 -7.97 -22.19
C GLY A 213 -33.16 -6.65 -22.56
#